data_AF-A0A919JD98-F1
#
_entry.id   AF-A0A919JD98-F1
#
_cell.length_a   1.000
_cell.length_b   1.000
_cell.length_c   1.000
_cell.angle_alpha   90.00
_cell.angle_beta   90.00
_cell.angle_gamma   90.00
#
_symmetry.space_group_name_H-M   'P 1'
#
loop_
_entity.id
_entity.type
_entity.pdbx_description
1 polymer ?
#
loop_
_entity_poly.entity_id
_entity_poly.type
_entity_poly.pdbx_seq_one_letter_code
_entity_poly.pdbx_strand_id
1 'polypeptide(L)'
;MRVVKTMLLAAALVAVAAVPAAAAPGSGGGGGGGGWEPTSTPPFVIPAGQVCAFEVKGDIVADREWMRTPATFPDGKPQVQDFRGVLVIRYTNTGNGRSVVRDATGSIRVYSLPDGSRIQQLHGHNALPVRAANTGFPGGDYITSGDFVVIDRPGGVREIPVQLGTMENLCKTLA
;
A
#
# COMPACT_ATOMS: atom_id res chain seq x y z
N MET A 1 39.20 -29.51 -11.57
CA MET A 1 38.09 -30.48 -11.59
C MET A 1 37.55 -30.62 -10.17
N ARG A 2 36.39 -30.01 -9.87
CA ARG A 2 35.68 -30.17 -8.59
C ARG A 2 34.23 -30.45 -8.93
N VAL A 3 33.74 -31.54 -8.35
CA VAL A 3 32.50 -32.24 -8.69
C VAL A 3 31.29 -31.43 -8.23
N VAL A 4 30.42 -31.10 -9.17
CA VAL A 4 29.11 -30.48 -8.94
C VAL A 4 28.18 -31.56 -8.38
N LYS A 5 27.72 -31.41 -7.13
CA LYS A 5 26.65 -32.24 -6.55
C LYS A 5 25.31 -31.54 -6.74
N THR A 6 24.65 -31.89 -7.84
CA THR A 6 23.28 -31.55 -8.16
C THR A 6 22.35 -32.28 -7.18
N MET A 7 21.70 -31.56 -6.29
CA MET A 7 20.56 -32.09 -5.52
C MET A 7 19.31 -31.99 -6.39
N LEU A 8 18.88 -33.14 -6.90
CA LEU A 8 17.55 -33.35 -7.47
C LEU A 8 16.56 -33.47 -6.31
N LEU A 9 15.68 -32.49 -6.12
CA LEU A 9 14.45 -32.70 -5.35
C LEU A 9 13.38 -33.24 -6.30
N ALA A 10 12.91 -34.44 -5.98
CA ALA A 10 11.91 -35.19 -6.71
C ALA A 10 10.54 -34.50 -6.64
N ALA A 11 9.88 -34.45 -7.80
CA ALA A 11 8.50 -34.03 -7.96
C ALA A 11 7.54 -35.09 -7.38
N ALA A 12 6.66 -34.69 -6.47
CA ALA A 12 5.52 -35.50 -6.05
C ALA A 12 4.32 -35.16 -6.94
N LEU A 13 4.01 -36.05 -7.87
CA LEU A 13 2.79 -36.05 -8.68
C LEU A 13 1.60 -36.49 -7.81
N VAL A 14 0.67 -35.58 -7.54
CA VAL A 14 -0.67 -35.92 -7.02
C VAL A 14 -1.61 -36.03 -8.22
N ALA A 15 -2.03 -37.25 -8.54
CA ALA A 15 -3.06 -37.52 -9.53
C ALA A 15 -4.44 -37.26 -8.91
N VAL A 16 -5.15 -36.23 -9.38
CA VAL A 16 -6.55 -35.99 -9.03
C VAL A 16 -7.43 -36.55 -10.15
N ALA A 17 -8.31 -37.47 -9.80
CA ALA A 17 -9.30 -38.04 -10.71
C ALA A 17 -10.29 -36.98 -11.18
N ALA A 18 -10.49 -36.89 -12.50
CA ALA A 18 -11.42 -35.95 -13.13
C ALA A 18 -12.87 -36.45 -12.99
N VAL A 19 -13.71 -35.65 -12.33
CA VAL A 19 -15.17 -35.78 -12.36
C VAL A 19 -15.69 -34.78 -13.40
N PRO A 20 -16.50 -35.17 -14.40
CA PRO A 20 -17.03 -34.22 -15.36
C PRO A 20 -18.10 -33.36 -14.69
N ALA A 21 -17.75 -32.13 -14.34
CA ALA A 21 -18.72 -31.12 -13.93
C ALA A 21 -19.48 -30.62 -15.17
N ALA A 22 -20.81 -30.70 -15.11
CA ALA A 22 -21.72 -30.15 -16.10
C ALA A 22 -21.42 -28.66 -16.33
N ALA A 23 -21.22 -28.28 -17.59
CA ALA A 23 -21.03 -26.90 -18.01
C ALA A 23 -22.31 -26.10 -17.77
N ALA A 24 -22.28 -25.18 -16.79
CA ALA A 24 -23.27 -24.12 -16.68
C ALA A 24 -23.05 -23.12 -17.84
N PRO A 25 -24.12 -22.57 -18.45
CA PRO A 25 -23.99 -21.57 -19.50
C PRO A 25 -23.23 -20.35 -18.94
N GLY A 26 -22.16 -19.98 -19.65
CA GLY A 26 -21.34 -18.84 -19.33
C GLY A 26 -22.16 -17.56 -19.41
N SER A 27 -22.31 -16.87 -18.28
CA SER A 27 -22.65 -15.46 -18.24
C SER A 27 -21.49 -14.69 -18.84
N GLY A 28 -21.61 -14.36 -20.13
CA GLY A 28 -20.79 -13.35 -20.79
C GLY A 28 -21.03 -12.00 -20.11
N GLY A 29 -20.28 -11.71 -19.05
CA GLY A 29 -20.26 -10.43 -18.35
C GLY A 29 -19.15 -9.54 -18.88
N GLY A 30 -19.31 -9.03 -20.10
CA GLY A 30 -18.48 -7.94 -20.59
C GLY A 30 -18.94 -6.61 -19.97
N GLY A 31 -18.11 -6.01 -19.13
CA GLY A 31 -18.14 -4.56 -18.84
C GLY A 31 -18.58 -4.14 -17.42
N GLY A 32 -17.61 -3.65 -16.62
CA GLY A 32 -17.87 -2.73 -15.52
C GLY A 32 -17.37 -3.16 -14.14
N GLY A 33 -16.04 -3.28 -13.95
CA GLY A 33 -15.46 -3.27 -12.60
C GLY A 33 -15.77 -1.94 -11.93
N GLY A 34 -16.68 -1.92 -10.94
CA GLY A 34 -17.16 -0.65 -10.37
C GLY A 34 -17.75 -0.71 -8.96
N GLY A 35 -17.85 -1.89 -8.35
CA GLY A 35 -18.27 -2.06 -6.97
C GLY A 35 -17.14 -1.75 -5.98
N TRP A 36 -17.50 -1.25 -4.80
CA TRP A 36 -16.57 -1.22 -3.67
C TRP A 36 -16.45 -2.63 -3.08
N GLU A 37 -15.23 -3.06 -2.82
CA GLU A 37 -14.92 -4.31 -2.15
C GLU A 37 -14.12 -4.05 -0.85
N PRO A 38 -14.29 -4.86 0.20
CA PRO A 38 -13.46 -4.73 1.40
C PRO A 38 -11.98 -4.90 1.05
N THR A 39 -11.14 -4.08 1.66
CA THR A 39 -9.68 -4.24 1.65
C THR A 39 -9.17 -4.06 3.08
N SER A 40 -7.89 -4.37 3.31
CA SER A 40 -7.32 -4.25 4.64
C SER A 40 -5.83 -3.96 4.56
N THR A 41 -5.39 -3.01 5.38
CA THR A 41 -3.98 -2.76 5.63
C THR A 41 -3.49 -3.74 6.69
N PRO A 42 -2.49 -4.60 6.40
CA PRO A 42 -1.93 -5.49 7.41
C PRO A 42 -1.04 -4.71 8.40
N PRO A 43 -0.81 -5.24 9.61
CA PRO A 43 0.25 -4.74 10.49
C PRO A 43 1.61 -4.74 9.76
N PHE A 44 2.46 -3.78 10.11
CA PHE A 44 3.72 -3.57 9.41
C PHE A 44 4.88 -3.23 10.34
N VAL A 45 6.09 -3.43 9.82
CA VAL A 45 7.34 -2.97 10.43
C VAL A 45 8.14 -2.24 9.36
N ILE A 46 8.54 -1.01 9.66
CA ILE A 46 9.44 -0.22 8.84
C ILE A 46 10.80 -0.19 9.54
N PRO A 47 11.84 -0.82 8.95
CA PRO A 47 13.17 -0.85 9.54
C PRO A 47 13.77 0.54 9.79
N ALA A 48 14.66 0.63 10.77
CA ALA A 48 15.45 1.83 11.02
C ALA A 48 16.18 2.30 9.75
N GLY A 49 16.21 3.61 9.55
CA GLY A 49 16.82 4.27 8.39
C GLY A 49 15.94 4.26 7.12
N GLN A 50 14.80 3.57 7.10
CA GLN A 50 13.91 3.60 5.93
C GLN A 50 13.03 4.85 5.88
N VAL A 51 12.42 5.24 7.00
CA VAL A 51 11.65 6.50 7.14
C VAL A 51 12.08 7.30 8.38
N CYS A 52 12.21 6.63 9.53
CA CYS A 52 12.76 7.19 10.77
C CYS A 52 14.16 6.63 11.04
N ALA A 53 14.92 7.26 11.93
CA ALA A 53 16.23 6.75 12.36
C ALA A 53 16.14 5.46 13.21
N PHE A 54 14.93 5.09 13.65
CA PHE A 54 14.60 3.90 14.42
C PHE A 54 13.54 3.08 13.70
N GLU A 55 13.37 1.81 14.12
CA GLU A 55 12.33 0.94 13.60
C GLU A 55 10.95 1.36 14.10
N VAL A 56 10.00 1.43 13.18
CA VAL A 56 8.60 1.77 13.46
C VAL A 56 7.74 0.55 13.21
N LYS A 57 7.01 0.10 14.24
CA LYS A 57 5.98 -0.91 14.13
C LYS A 57 4.60 -0.25 14.07
N GLY A 58 3.79 -0.62 13.09
CA GLY A 58 2.40 -0.23 12.96
C GLY A 58 1.47 -1.41 13.27
N ASP A 59 0.76 -1.33 14.40
CA ASP A 59 -0.29 -2.28 14.76
C ASP A 59 -1.67 -1.68 14.41
N ILE A 60 -2.50 -2.45 13.71
CA ILE A 60 -3.81 -1.99 13.25
C ILE A 60 -4.81 -2.09 14.40
N VAL A 61 -5.34 -0.95 14.83
CA VAL A 61 -6.29 -0.82 15.94
C VAL A 61 -7.73 -0.93 15.45
N ALA A 62 -8.03 -0.36 14.29
CA ALA A 62 -9.32 -0.48 13.62
C ALA A 62 -9.12 -0.40 12.10
N ASP A 63 -9.83 -1.26 11.37
CA ASP A 63 -9.80 -1.32 9.91
C ASP A 63 -11.20 -1.63 9.39
N ARG A 64 -11.70 -0.73 8.54
CA ARG A 64 -12.89 -0.92 7.69
C ARG A 64 -12.62 -0.23 6.36
N GLU A 65 -11.52 -0.59 5.72
CA GLU A 65 -11.13 -0.07 4.42
C GLU A 65 -11.88 -0.76 3.27
N TRP A 66 -12.07 0.01 2.21
CA TRP A 66 -12.71 -0.42 0.97
C TRP A 66 -11.89 0.09 -0.20
N MET A 67 -11.82 -0.71 -1.26
CA MET A 67 -11.24 -0.29 -2.52
C MET A 67 -12.17 -0.52 -3.69
N ARG A 68 -11.87 0.13 -4.81
CA ARG A 68 -12.40 -0.22 -6.13
C ARG A 68 -11.40 0.17 -7.21
N THR A 69 -11.55 -0.42 -8.39
CA THR A 69 -10.75 -0.11 -9.57
C THR A 69 -11.65 0.46 -10.67
N PRO A 70 -11.88 1.79 -10.71
CA PRO A 70 -12.79 2.40 -11.69
C PRO A 70 -12.31 2.30 -13.15
N ALA A 71 -11.00 2.11 -13.37
CA ALA A 71 -10.43 2.01 -14.71
C ALA A 71 -9.18 1.12 -14.71
N THR A 72 -9.02 0.36 -15.80
CA THR A 72 -7.85 -0.48 -16.08
C THR A 72 -7.24 -0.11 -17.43
N PHE A 73 -5.94 -0.31 -17.57
CA PHE A 73 -5.26 -0.30 -18.85
C PHE A 73 -5.71 -1.48 -19.74
N PRO A 74 -5.41 -1.46 -21.05
CA PRO A 74 -5.70 -2.58 -21.96
C PRO A 74 -5.07 -3.92 -21.54
N ASP A 75 -3.97 -3.91 -20.78
CA ASP A 75 -3.31 -5.09 -20.24
C ASP A 75 -3.96 -5.62 -18.94
N GLY A 76 -5.06 -5.01 -18.51
CA GLY A 76 -5.82 -5.36 -17.32
C GLY A 76 -5.27 -4.77 -16.01
N LYS A 77 -4.13 -4.08 -16.02
CA LYS A 77 -3.60 -3.45 -14.79
C LYS A 77 -4.46 -2.27 -14.36
N PRO A 78 -4.56 -1.97 -13.05
CA PRO A 78 -5.28 -0.80 -12.57
C PRO A 78 -4.67 0.51 -13.09
N GLN A 79 -5.49 1.30 -13.79
CA GLN A 79 -5.16 2.66 -14.20
C GLN A 79 -5.60 3.67 -13.13
N VAL A 80 -6.78 3.44 -12.55
CA VAL A 80 -7.30 4.23 -11.43
C VAL A 80 -7.73 3.29 -10.32
N GLN A 81 -7.34 3.61 -9.08
CA GLN A 81 -7.83 2.92 -7.88
C GLN A 81 -8.32 3.95 -6.87
N ASP A 82 -9.45 3.65 -6.24
CA ASP A 82 -9.97 4.43 -5.12
C ASP A 82 -9.88 3.58 -3.84
N PHE A 83 -9.43 4.20 -2.76
CA PHE A 83 -9.42 3.64 -1.40
C PHE A 83 -10.20 4.58 -0.49
N ARG A 84 -10.92 4.04 0.48
CA ARG A 84 -11.55 4.82 1.55
C ARG A 84 -11.85 3.94 2.75
N GLY A 85 -12.02 4.57 3.89
CA GLY A 85 -12.58 3.90 5.06
C GLY A 85 -11.87 4.26 6.33
N VAL A 86 -12.22 3.55 7.39
CA VAL A 86 -11.62 3.76 8.71
C VAL A 86 -10.33 2.98 8.79
N LEU A 87 -9.26 3.67 9.18
CA LEU A 87 -7.99 3.05 9.53
C LEU A 87 -7.42 3.77 10.75
N VAL A 88 -7.17 3.04 11.83
CA VAL A 88 -6.55 3.58 13.04
C VAL A 88 -5.35 2.71 13.37
N ILE A 89 -4.18 3.34 13.52
CA ILE A 89 -2.91 2.64 13.65
C ILE A 89 -2.23 3.06 14.94
N ARG A 90 -1.71 2.09 15.69
CA ARG A 90 -0.76 2.30 16.78
C ARG A 90 0.65 2.21 16.21
N TYR A 91 1.33 3.34 16.18
CA TYR A 91 2.74 3.42 15.82
C TYR A 91 3.59 3.27 17.07
N THR A 92 4.63 2.45 16.99
CA THR A 92 5.56 2.17 18.10
C THR A 92 6.99 2.27 17.62
N ASN A 93 7.81 3.05 18.32
CA ASN A 93 9.27 2.95 18.20
C ASN A 93 9.72 1.73 19.01
N THR A 94 10.21 0.70 18.34
CA THR A 94 10.54 -0.58 19.00
C THR A 94 11.81 -0.50 19.85
N GLY A 95 12.66 0.52 19.63
CA GLY A 95 13.89 0.72 20.38
C GLY A 95 13.68 1.34 21.77
N ASN A 96 12.64 2.15 21.96
CA ASN A 96 12.35 2.82 23.24
C ASN A 96 10.94 2.53 23.80
N GLY A 97 10.10 1.81 23.07
CA GLY A 97 8.74 1.44 23.47
C GLY A 97 7.71 2.58 23.42
N ARG A 98 8.09 3.79 23.00
CA ARG A 98 7.14 4.90 22.84
C ARG A 98 6.12 4.54 21.76
N SER A 99 4.85 4.78 22.05
CA SER A 99 3.77 4.54 21.08
C SER A 99 2.74 5.66 21.06
N VAL A 100 2.12 5.85 19.90
CA VAL A 100 0.98 6.75 19.71
C VAL A 100 -0.06 6.07 18.81
N VAL A 101 -1.34 6.34 19.08
CA VAL A 101 -2.43 5.92 18.19
C VAL A 101 -2.81 7.11 17.31
N ARG A 102 -2.95 6.88 16.01
CA ARG A 102 -3.33 7.90 15.04
C ARG A 102 -4.41 7.43 14.12
N ASP A 103 -5.30 8.36 13.83
CA ASP A 103 -6.31 8.23 12.80
C ASP A 103 -5.64 8.38 11.43
N ALA A 104 -5.89 7.40 10.57
CA ALA A 104 -5.53 7.37 9.15
C ALA A 104 -6.80 7.12 8.30
N THR A 105 -7.97 7.50 8.83
CA THR A 105 -9.26 7.47 8.14
C THR A 105 -9.30 8.55 7.06
N GLY A 106 -9.34 8.11 5.82
CA GLY A 106 -9.32 9.02 4.68
C GLY A 106 -9.82 8.37 3.41
N SER A 107 -9.58 9.05 2.31
CA SER A 107 -9.71 8.49 0.98
C SER A 107 -8.49 8.84 0.13
N ILE A 108 -8.17 7.91 -0.77
CA ILE A 108 -7.05 8.04 -1.69
C ILE A 108 -7.56 7.68 -3.07
N ARG A 109 -7.35 8.55 -4.05
CA ARG A 109 -7.45 8.19 -5.47
C ARG A 109 -6.06 8.11 -6.06
N VAL A 110 -5.72 6.97 -6.62
CA VAL A 110 -4.42 6.70 -7.26
C VAL A 110 -4.63 6.63 -8.76
N TYR A 111 -3.86 7.44 -9.50
CA TYR A 111 -3.72 7.37 -10.94
C TYR A 111 -2.36 6.76 -11.26
N SER A 112 -2.36 5.59 -11.90
CA SER A 112 -1.17 5.00 -12.49
C SER A 112 -0.96 5.60 -13.88
N LEU A 113 0.26 6.02 -14.20
CA LEU A 113 0.63 6.59 -15.49
C LEU A 113 1.47 5.60 -16.32
N PRO A 114 1.41 5.67 -17.67
CA PRO A 114 2.17 4.75 -18.54
C PRO A 114 3.70 4.82 -18.36
N ASP A 115 4.22 5.94 -17.87
CA ASP A 115 5.65 6.14 -17.57
C ASP A 115 6.09 5.46 -16.25
N GLY A 116 5.16 4.84 -15.53
CA GLY A 116 5.39 4.22 -14.22
C GLY A 116 5.24 5.18 -13.04
N SER A 117 4.97 6.46 -13.28
CA SER A 117 4.62 7.42 -12.24
C SER A 117 3.24 7.10 -11.64
N ARG A 118 3.01 7.53 -10.40
CA ARG A 118 1.68 7.52 -9.78
C ARG A 118 1.36 8.88 -9.19
N ILE A 119 0.14 9.35 -9.42
CA ILE A 119 -0.41 10.55 -8.77
C ILE A 119 -1.44 10.07 -7.76
N GLN A 120 -1.30 10.49 -6.51
CA GLN A 120 -2.23 10.15 -5.45
C GLN A 120 -2.89 11.44 -4.94
N GLN A 121 -4.22 11.46 -4.92
CA GLN A 121 -5.02 12.51 -4.30
C GLN A 121 -5.53 11.97 -2.97
N LEU A 122 -5.06 12.56 -1.88
CA LEU A 122 -5.39 12.17 -0.52
C LEU A 122 -6.37 13.20 0.05
N HIS A 123 -7.40 12.71 0.73
CA HIS A 123 -8.38 13.53 1.44
C HIS A 123 -8.58 12.99 2.87
N GLY A 124 -8.71 13.88 3.85
CA GLY A 124 -8.89 13.52 5.26
C GLY A 124 -7.58 13.09 5.93
N HIS A 125 -7.66 12.10 6.83
CA HIS A 125 -6.49 11.57 7.52
C HIS A 125 -5.86 10.43 6.74
N ASN A 126 -4.56 10.48 6.48
CA ASN A 126 -3.87 9.41 5.74
C ASN A 126 -2.48 9.18 6.30
N ALA A 127 -2.04 7.91 6.28
CA ALA A 127 -0.65 7.55 6.54
C ALA A 127 0.18 7.78 5.27
N LEU A 128 1.29 8.52 5.39
CA LEU A 128 2.14 8.90 4.27
C LEU A 128 3.62 8.72 4.63
N PRO A 129 4.17 7.51 4.49
CA PRO A 129 5.60 7.29 4.69
C PRO A 129 6.41 7.89 3.53
N VAL A 130 7.48 8.61 3.83
CA VAL A 130 8.43 9.15 2.86
C VAL A 130 9.82 8.62 3.20
N ARG A 131 10.48 7.98 2.23
CA ARG A 131 11.80 7.38 2.43
C ARG A 131 12.80 8.41 2.95
N ALA A 132 13.67 8.02 3.87
CA ALA A 132 14.72 8.88 4.43
C ALA A 132 15.65 9.44 3.34
N ALA A 133 15.96 8.63 2.32
CA ALA A 133 16.79 9.01 1.18
C ALA A 133 16.03 9.75 0.07
N ASN A 134 14.75 10.09 0.27
CA ASN A 134 13.95 10.77 -0.73
C ASN A 134 14.50 12.19 -1.01
N THR A 135 14.55 12.58 -2.28
CA THR A 135 15.04 13.88 -2.72
C THR A 135 13.94 14.88 -3.05
N GLY A 136 12.70 14.42 -3.26
CA GLY A 136 11.56 15.27 -3.65
C GLY A 136 10.77 15.87 -2.50
N PHE A 137 10.97 15.38 -1.28
CA PHE A 137 10.31 15.82 -0.04
C PHE A 137 11.08 15.28 1.18
N PRO A 138 11.12 16.00 2.32
CA PRO A 138 11.82 15.51 3.52
C PRO A 138 11.33 14.14 3.98
N GLY A 139 12.27 13.21 4.19
CA GLY A 139 11.98 11.88 4.72
C GLY A 139 11.31 11.91 6.10
N GLY A 140 10.47 10.91 6.36
CA GLY A 140 9.73 10.78 7.60
C GLY A 140 8.48 9.92 7.45
N ASP A 141 7.88 9.53 8.57
CA ASP A 141 6.59 8.87 8.59
C ASP A 141 5.53 9.88 9.00
N TYR A 142 4.55 10.15 8.13
CA TYR A 142 3.64 11.27 8.31
C TYR A 142 2.18 10.83 8.47
N ILE A 143 1.44 11.53 9.33
CA ILE A 143 -0.02 11.55 9.30
C ILE A 143 -0.46 12.88 8.72
N THR A 144 -1.23 12.84 7.64
CA THR A 144 -1.81 14.04 7.03
C THR A 144 -3.20 14.30 7.60
N SER A 145 -3.67 15.55 7.54
CA SER A 145 -5.07 15.92 7.74
C SER A 145 -5.43 17.04 6.78
N GLY A 146 -6.26 16.76 5.78
CA GLY A 146 -6.65 17.70 4.73
C GLY A 146 -6.51 17.12 3.33
N ASP A 147 -6.23 17.97 2.35
CA ASP A 147 -6.11 17.61 0.94
C ASP A 147 -4.67 17.68 0.46
N PHE A 148 -4.16 16.58 -0.11
CA PHE A 148 -2.78 16.46 -0.56
C PHE A 148 -2.71 15.84 -1.96
N VAL A 149 -1.71 16.27 -2.73
CA VAL A 149 -1.31 15.58 -3.96
C VAL A 149 0.09 15.05 -3.78
N VAL A 150 0.25 13.74 -3.96
CA VAL A 150 1.53 13.04 -3.89
C VAL A 150 1.87 12.52 -5.28
N ILE A 151 3.11 12.74 -5.72
CA ILE A 151 3.62 12.20 -6.98
C ILE A 151 4.73 11.21 -6.65
N ASP A 152 4.51 9.95 -6.96
CA ASP A 152 5.56 8.92 -6.98
C ASP A 152 6.15 8.86 -8.39
N ARG A 153 7.43 9.18 -8.53
CA ARG A 153 8.16 9.05 -9.79
C ARG A 153 8.82 7.68 -9.90
N PRO A 154 9.08 7.18 -11.12
CA PRO A 154 10.00 6.08 -11.35
C PRO A 154 11.34 6.34 -10.65
N GLY A 155 11.95 5.29 -10.09
CA GLY A 155 13.16 5.42 -9.26
C GLY A 155 12.90 5.75 -7.79
N GLY A 156 11.63 5.96 -7.39
CA GLY A 156 11.24 6.03 -5.99
C GLY A 156 11.35 7.42 -5.35
N VAL A 157 11.49 8.47 -6.17
CA VAL A 157 11.36 9.87 -5.72
C VAL A 157 9.88 10.17 -5.48
N ARG A 158 9.58 10.72 -4.31
CA ARG A 158 8.24 11.15 -3.88
C ARG A 158 8.20 12.66 -3.70
N GLU A 159 7.27 13.32 -4.35
CA GLU A 159 7.02 14.75 -4.25
C GLU A 159 5.63 15.01 -3.64
N ILE A 160 5.47 16.13 -2.94
CA ILE A 160 4.18 16.55 -2.35
C ILE A 160 3.90 18.01 -2.73
N PRO A 161 3.56 18.29 -4.01
CA PRO A 161 3.40 19.66 -4.50
C PRO A 161 2.17 20.39 -3.96
N VAL A 162 1.16 19.66 -3.45
CA VAL A 162 -0.04 20.26 -2.85
C VAL A 162 -0.20 19.77 -1.43
N GLN A 163 -0.30 20.72 -0.48
CA GLN A 163 -0.43 20.48 0.96
C GLN A 163 -1.47 21.45 1.52
N LEU A 164 -2.75 21.13 1.38
CA LEU A 164 -3.86 21.91 1.91
C LEU A 164 -4.36 21.26 3.20
N GLY A 165 -3.59 21.42 4.28
CA GLY A 165 -3.85 20.76 5.54
C GLY A 165 -2.67 20.80 6.50
N THR A 166 -2.66 19.87 7.44
CA THR A 166 -1.56 19.67 8.39
C THR A 166 -0.88 18.31 8.18
N MET A 167 0.39 18.24 8.59
CA MET A 167 1.17 17.00 8.61
C MET A 167 1.86 16.86 9.96
N GLU A 168 1.67 15.74 10.63
CA GLU A 168 2.46 15.33 11.79
C GLU A 168 3.58 14.40 11.32
N ASN A 169 4.82 14.67 11.73
CA ASN A 169 5.94 13.74 11.52
C ASN A 169 6.09 12.83 12.74
N LEU A 170 5.68 11.56 12.59
CA LEU A 170 5.73 10.56 13.64
C LEU A 170 7.14 10.21 14.08
N CYS A 171 8.16 10.40 13.21
CA CYS A 171 9.56 10.22 13.63
C CYS A 171 9.94 11.22 14.74
N LYS A 172 9.35 12.43 14.75
CA LYS A 172 9.55 13.40 15.83
C LYS A 172 8.73 13.06 17.07
N THR A 173 7.48 12.62 16.88
CA THR A 173 6.57 12.25 17.97
C THR A 173 7.09 11.05 18.78
N LEU A 174 7.74 10.10 18.10
CA LEU A 174 8.20 8.81 18.65
C LEU A 174 9.69 8.77 19.04
N ALA A 175 10.46 9.81 18.73
CA ALA A 175 11.88 9.91 19.09
C ALA A 175 12.10 9.85 20.62
#